data_AF-A0AA88D3W2-F1
#
_entry.id   AF-A0AA88D3W2-F1
#
_cell.length_a   1.000
_cell.length_b   1.000
_cell.length_c   1.000
_cell.angle_alpha   90.00
_cell.angle_beta   90.00
_cell.angle_gamma   90.00
#
_symmetry.space_group_name_H-M   'P 1'
#
loop_
_entity.id
_entity.type
_entity.pdbx_description
1 polymer ?
#
loop_
_entity_poly.entity_id
_entity_poly.type
_entity_poly.pdbx_seq_one_letter_code
_entity_poly.pdbx_strand_id
1 'polypeptide(L)'
;MGEEGNGGEDELSDDGSQAGEKKRRLNMEQVKTLEKNFELGNKLEPERKMQLARALGLQPRQIAIWFQNRRARWKTKQLEKDYDLLKRQFEAIKADNDALQAQNQKLQGEESFM
;
A
#
# COMPACT_ATOMS: atom_id res chain seq x y z
N MET A 1 -9.64 -20.08 -8.53
CA MET A 1 -9.93 -20.30 -7.10
C MET A 1 -8.84 -19.63 -6.29
N GLY A 2 -9.24 -18.66 -5.48
CA GLY A 2 -8.37 -17.78 -4.72
C GLY A 2 -9.23 -16.66 -4.12
N GLU A 3 -10.32 -17.06 -3.47
CA GLU A 3 -11.11 -16.21 -2.60
C GLU A 3 -10.44 -16.20 -1.23
N GLU A 4 -10.03 -15.03 -0.76
CA GLU A 4 -10.01 -14.73 0.68
C GLU A 4 -10.53 -13.31 0.87
N GLY A 5 -11.85 -13.23 1.04
CA GLY A 5 -12.50 -12.08 1.63
C GLY A 5 -12.10 -11.97 3.09
N ASN A 6 -11.79 -10.74 3.53
CA ASN A 6 -11.72 -10.41 4.94
C ASN A 6 -12.81 -9.38 5.23
N GLY A 7 -14.04 -9.89 5.35
CA GLY A 7 -15.14 -9.20 6.03
C GLY A 7 -14.95 -9.17 7.53
N GLY A 8 -15.82 -8.43 8.22
CA GLY A 8 -15.89 -8.40 9.68
C GLY A 8 -15.74 -7.01 10.26
N GLU A 9 -16.80 -6.23 10.11
CA GLU A 9 -17.35 -5.33 11.14
C GLU A 9 -16.64 -5.25 12.51
N ASP A 10 -16.29 -4.03 12.90
CA ASP A 10 -16.30 -3.60 14.31
C ASP A 10 -17.09 -2.28 14.34
N GLU A 11 -18.42 -2.41 14.27
CA GLU A 11 -19.33 -1.40 14.82
C GLU A 11 -19.17 -1.43 16.34
N LEU A 12 -18.40 -0.47 16.88
CA LEU A 12 -18.54 -0.07 18.27
C LEU A 12 -18.85 1.43 18.26
N SER A 13 -20.16 1.68 18.24
CA SER A 13 -20.77 2.94 18.62
C SER A 13 -20.48 3.16 20.11
N ASP A 14 -19.72 4.20 20.44
CA ASP A 14 -19.63 4.74 21.80
C ASP A 14 -20.00 6.23 21.69
N ASP A 15 -21.28 6.50 21.97
CA ASP A 15 -21.83 7.83 22.17
C ASP A 15 -21.35 8.34 23.54
N GLY A 16 -20.47 9.33 23.50
CA GLY A 16 -19.81 9.88 24.68
C GLY A 16 -19.14 11.21 24.37
N SER A 17 -19.95 12.20 24.04
CA SER A 17 -19.69 13.65 24.09
C SER A 17 -18.26 14.11 24.45
N GLN A 18 -17.36 14.25 23.47
CA GLN A 18 -16.24 15.20 23.54
C GLN A 18 -16.04 15.92 22.20
N ALA A 19 -16.97 16.81 21.90
CA ALA A 19 -16.76 17.90 20.96
C ALA A 19 -15.59 18.77 21.47
N GLY A 20 -14.36 18.49 21.05
CA GLY A 20 -13.23 19.34 21.45
C GLY A 20 -11.82 18.78 21.38
N GLU A 21 -11.62 17.48 21.12
CA GLU A 21 -10.27 16.93 20.97
C GLU A 21 -9.75 17.18 19.55
N LYS A 22 -9.40 18.46 19.37
CA LYS A 22 -8.62 19.08 18.30
C LYS A 22 -7.81 18.06 17.52
N LYS A 23 -7.89 18.15 16.18
CA LYS A 23 -6.99 17.59 15.16
C LYS A 23 -5.51 17.86 15.49
N ARG A 24 -4.98 17.36 16.60
CA ARG A 24 -3.58 17.48 16.98
C ARG A 24 -2.84 16.49 16.11
N ARG A 25 -1.95 17.02 15.27
CA ARG A 25 -0.95 16.21 14.59
C ARG A 25 -0.21 15.41 15.67
N LEU A 26 -0.01 14.12 15.41
CA LEU A 26 0.82 13.29 16.27
C LEU A 26 2.23 13.89 16.32
N ASN A 27 2.83 13.91 17.49
CA ASN A 27 4.22 14.34 17.64
C ASN A 27 5.17 13.32 16.98
N MET A 28 6.37 13.75 16.63
CA MET A 28 7.37 12.92 15.96
C MET A 28 7.70 11.64 16.75
N GLU A 29 7.79 11.72 18.09
CA GLU A 29 8.04 10.55 18.94
C GLU A 29 6.87 9.56 18.94
N GLN A 30 5.63 10.06 18.89
CA GLN A 30 4.43 9.24 18.79
C GLN A 30 4.40 8.50 17.44
N VAL A 31 4.70 9.22 16.35
CA VAL A 31 4.81 8.62 15.02
C VAL A 31 5.91 7.56 14.99
N LYS A 32 7.10 7.85 15.51
CA LYS A 32 8.22 6.90 15.54
C LYS A 32 7.88 5.62 16.30
N THR A 33 7.16 5.73 17.41
CA THR A 33 6.70 4.57 18.19
C THR A 33 5.68 3.74 17.41
N LEU A 34 4.75 4.40 16.71
CA LEU A 34 3.78 3.73 15.85
C LEU A 34 4.42 3.05 14.65
N GLU A 35 5.44 3.66 14.03
CA GLU A 35 6.21 3.07 12.94
C GLU A 35 6.96 1.83 13.37
N LYS A 36 7.71 1.89 14.48
CA LYS A 36 8.39 0.71 15.04
C LYS A 36 7.41 -0.42 15.34
N ASN A 37 6.23 -0.10 15.84
CA ASN A 37 5.20 -1.10 16.10
C ASN A 37 4.62 -1.70 14.82
N PHE A 38 4.40 -0.86 13.79
CA PHE A 38 3.93 -1.31 12.48
C PHE A 38 4.91 -2.27 11.82
N GLU A 39 6.21 -2.02 11.94
CA GLU A 39 7.27 -2.92 11.44
C GLU A 39 7.26 -4.30 12.12
N LEU A 40 6.97 -4.35 13.41
CA LEU A 40 6.84 -5.61 14.17
C LEU A 40 5.57 -6.39 13.83
N GLY A 41 4.54 -5.74 13.31
CA GLY A 41 3.30 -6.41 12.92
C GLY A 41 2.32 -5.44 12.26
N ASN A 42 1.98 -5.75 11.01
CA ASN A 42 1.07 -4.94 10.17
C ASN A 42 -0.41 -5.02 10.63
N LYS A 43 -0.76 -6.11 11.36
CA LYS A 43 -2.07 -6.27 12.00
C LYS A 43 -2.04 -5.67 13.40
N LEU A 44 -2.97 -4.75 13.64
CA LEU A 44 -3.14 -4.10 14.92
C LEU A 44 -4.19 -4.87 15.72
N GLU A 45 -3.73 -5.79 16.56
CA GLU A 45 -4.62 -6.54 17.46
C GLU A 45 -5.31 -5.59 18.47
N PRO A 46 -6.56 -5.89 18.89
CA PRO A 46 -7.30 -5.04 19.83
C PRO A 46 -6.54 -4.75 21.12
N GLU A 47 -5.88 -5.76 21.68
CA GLU A 47 -5.07 -5.64 22.90
C GLU A 47 -3.87 -4.70 22.69
N ARG A 48 -3.17 -4.85 21.56
CA ARG A 48 -2.03 -4.01 21.19
C ARG A 48 -2.46 -2.56 20.91
N LYS A 49 -3.63 -2.35 20.31
CA LYS A 49 -4.25 -1.03 20.12
C LYS A 49 -4.46 -0.33 21.46
N MET A 50 -5.02 -1.03 22.45
CA MET A 50 -5.24 -0.47 23.79
C MET A 50 -3.93 -0.17 24.52
N GLN A 51 -2.92 -1.03 24.38
CA GLN A 51 -1.59 -0.77 24.95
C GLN A 51 -0.92 0.47 24.34
N LEU A 52 -0.98 0.62 23.01
CA LEU A 52 -0.43 1.80 22.32
C LEU A 52 -1.18 3.08 22.65
N ALA A 53 -2.51 3.02 22.74
CA ALA A 53 -3.34 4.15 23.15
C ALA A 53 -2.94 4.66 24.54
N ARG A 54 -2.79 3.74 25.51
CA ARG A 54 -2.34 4.05 26.87
C ARG A 54 -0.91 4.59 26.89
N ALA A 55 0.03 3.93 26.21
CA ALA A 55 1.44 4.31 26.21
C ALA A 55 1.71 5.68 25.55
N LEU A 56 0.93 6.03 24.52
CA LEU A 56 1.11 7.27 23.75
C LEU A 56 0.19 8.40 24.21
N GLY A 57 -0.72 8.14 25.14
CA GLY A 57 -1.77 9.08 25.55
C GLY A 57 -2.69 9.48 24.40
N LEU A 58 -3.00 8.53 23.51
CA LEU A 58 -3.81 8.74 22.32
C LEU A 58 -5.11 7.95 22.41
N GLN A 59 -6.16 8.42 21.73
CA GLN A 59 -7.39 7.64 21.63
C GLN A 59 -7.17 6.38 20.76
N PRO A 60 -7.78 5.23 21.10
CA PRO A 60 -7.72 4.02 20.27
C PRO A 60 -8.10 4.26 18.81
N ARG A 61 -9.06 5.17 18.57
CA ARG A 61 -9.47 5.60 17.23
C ARG A 61 -8.34 6.25 16.44
N GLN A 62 -7.52 7.10 17.06
CA GLN A 62 -6.39 7.74 16.40
C GLN A 62 -5.33 6.71 15.99
N ILE A 63 -5.07 5.70 16.83
CA ILE A 63 -4.18 4.59 16.50
C ILE A 63 -4.73 3.82 15.29
N ALA A 64 -6.02 3.48 15.29
CA ALA A 64 -6.66 2.77 14.18
C ALA A 64 -6.55 3.55 12.85
N ILE A 65 -6.89 4.83 12.85
CA ILE A 65 -6.79 5.71 11.68
C ILE A 65 -5.35 5.82 11.20
N TRP A 66 -4.39 5.94 12.12
CA TRP A 66 -2.98 6.02 11.76
C TRP A 66 -2.52 4.73 11.06
N PHE A 67 -2.87 3.55 11.60
CA PHE A 67 -2.54 2.25 11.00
C PHE A 67 -3.21 2.07 9.63
N GLN A 68 -4.48 2.48 9.49
CA GLN A 68 -5.17 2.47 8.19
C GLN A 68 -4.45 3.34 7.16
N ASN A 69 -4.13 4.59 7.52
CA ASN A 69 -3.38 5.50 6.64
C ASN A 69 -1.98 4.99 6.31
N ARG A 70 -1.31 4.34 7.27
CA ARG A 70 0.01 3.76 7.08
C ARG A 70 -0.03 2.60 6.07
N ARG A 71 -1.03 1.71 6.18
CA ARG A 71 -1.27 0.62 5.21
C ARG A 71 -1.61 1.15 3.83
N ALA A 72 -2.48 2.17 3.74
CA ALA A 72 -2.82 2.78 2.46
C ALA A 72 -1.57 3.32 1.75
N ARG A 73 -0.74 4.10 2.45
CA ARG A 73 0.54 4.61 1.91
C ARG A 73 1.50 3.50 1.50
N TRP A 74 1.59 2.42 2.29
CA TRP A 74 2.42 1.28 1.94
C TRP A 74 1.93 0.59 0.66
N LYS A 75 0.62 0.38 0.53
CA LYS A 75 0.01 -0.22 -0.67
C LYS A 75 0.24 0.65 -1.92
N THR A 76 0.06 1.97 -1.81
CA THR A 76 0.37 2.90 -2.91
C THR A 76 1.82 2.77 -3.36
N LYS A 77 2.77 2.80 -2.41
CA LYS A 77 4.20 2.68 -2.72
C LYS A 77 4.56 1.33 -3.35
N GLN A 78 3.88 0.25 -2.98
CA GLN A 78 4.07 -1.04 -3.65
C GLN A 78 3.53 -1.00 -5.08
N LEU A 79 2.30 -0.49 -5.26
CA LEU A 79 1.69 -0.40 -6.58
C LEU A 79 2.50 0.46 -7.56
N GLU A 80 3.08 1.56 -7.09
CA GLU A 80 4.00 2.40 -7.88
C GLU A 80 5.22 1.60 -8.37
N LYS A 81 5.83 0.80 -7.48
CA LYS A 81 6.98 -0.04 -7.85
C LYS A 81 6.60 -1.15 -8.83
N ASP A 82 5.46 -1.79 -8.60
CA ASP A 82 4.96 -2.85 -9.46
C ASP A 82 4.65 -2.31 -10.86
N TYR A 83 4.05 -1.12 -10.93
CA TYR A 83 3.81 -0.42 -12.18
C TYR A 83 5.11 -0.09 -12.91
N ASP A 84 6.12 0.46 -12.23
CA ASP A 84 7.41 0.79 -12.83
C ASP A 84 8.13 -0.47 -13.36
N LEU A 85 8.06 -1.57 -12.62
CA LEU A 85 8.62 -2.85 -13.06
C LEU A 85 7.91 -3.36 -14.32
N LEU A 86 6.57 -3.38 -14.31
CA LEU A 86 5.77 -3.85 -15.43
C LEU A 86 5.99 -2.98 -16.67
N LYS A 87 6.09 -1.67 -16.48
CA LYS A 87 6.37 -0.73 -17.57
C LYS A 87 7.72 -1.01 -18.24
N ARG A 88 8.78 -1.24 -17.46
CA ARG A 88 10.10 -1.60 -18.02
C ARG A 88 10.07 -2.91 -18.79
N GLN A 89 9.36 -3.92 -18.28
CA GLN A 89 9.20 -5.19 -18.97
C GLN A 89 8.46 -5.02 -20.29
N PHE A 90 7.37 -4.24 -20.29
CA PHE A 90 6.63 -3.92 -21.50
C PHE A 90 7.49 -3.19 -22.54
N GLU A 91 8.26 -2.18 -22.12
CA GLU A 91 9.16 -1.45 -23.01
C GLU A 91 10.24 -2.34 -23.63
N ALA A 92 10.81 -3.26 -22.86
CA ALA A 92 11.78 -4.24 -23.35
C ALA A 92 11.17 -5.18 -24.40
N ILE A 93 10.02 -5.80 -24.08
CA ILE A 93 9.31 -6.71 -24.99
C ILE A 93 8.89 -5.98 -26.26
N LYS A 94 8.44 -4.72 -26.14
CA LYS A 94 8.07 -3.90 -27.28
C LYS A 94 9.27 -3.64 -28.19
N ALA A 95 10.42 -3.27 -27.64
CA ALA A 95 11.63 -3.05 -28.42
C ALA A 95 12.09 -4.33 -29.15
N ASP A 96 12.03 -5.48 -28.48
CA ASP A 96 12.34 -6.77 -29.09
C ASP A 96 11.36 -7.11 -30.22
N ASN A 97 10.06 -6.83 -30.02
CA ASN A 97 9.04 -7.04 -31.04
C ASN A 97 9.26 -6.15 -32.26
N ASP A 98 9.53 -4.86 -32.05
CA ASP A 98 9.81 -3.90 -33.12
C ASP A 98 11.05 -4.34 -33.92
N ALA A 99 12.10 -4.83 -33.24
CA ALA A 99 13.30 -5.36 -33.89
C ALA A 99 13.00 -6.62 -34.73
N LEU A 100 12.22 -7.56 -34.18
CA LEU A 100 11.79 -8.76 -34.90
C LEU A 100 10.90 -8.43 -36.10
N GLN A 101 10.00 -7.45 -35.98
CA GLN A 101 9.18 -6.99 -37.10
C GLN A 101 10.04 -6.39 -38.21
N ALA A 102 11.02 -5.55 -37.86
CA ALA A 102 11.95 -4.97 -38.83
C ALA A 102 12.77 -6.05 -39.55
N GLN A 103 13.26 -7.06 -38.81
CA GLN A 103 13.97 -8.19 -39.40
C GLN A 103 13.07 -9.00 -40.34
N ASN A 104 11.84 -9.29 -39.95
CA ASN A 104 10.88 -10.01 -40.80
C ASN A 104 10.56 -9.24 -42.09
N GLN A 105 10.33 -7.93 -42.01
CA GLN A 105 10.09 -7.11 -43.20
C GLN A 105 11.29 -7.12 -44.15
N LYS A 106 12.51 -7.08 -43.62
CA LYS A 106 13.73 -7.17 -44.43
C LYS A 106 13.82 -8.51 -45.15
N LEU A 107 13.59 -9.61 -44.45
CA LEU A 107 13.61 -10.96 -45.03
C LEU A 107 12.54 -11.14 -46.11
N GLN A 108 11.32 -10.64 -45.88
CA GLN A 108 10.25 -10.65 -46.88
C GLN A 108 10.61 -9.85 -48.14
N GLY A 109 11.32 -8.72 -47.97
CA GLY A 109 11.83 -7.94 -49.10
C GLY A 109 12.91 -8.68 -49.90
N GLU A 110 13.80 -9.41 -49.22
CA GLU A 110 14.85 -10.22 -49.86
C GLU A 110 14.26 -11.45 -50.57
N GLU A 111 13.29 -12.15 -49.98
CA GLU A 111 12.56 -13.25 -50.63
C GLU A 111 11.77 -12.78 -51.86
N SER A 112 11.22 -11.56 -51.83
CA SER A 112 10.48 -11.02 -52.97
C SER A 112 11.36 -10.58 -54.14
N PHE A 113 12.68 -10.51 -53.96
CA PHE A 113 13.64 -10.09 -54.99
C PHE A 113 14.39 -11.28 -55.63
N MET A 114 14.25 -12.50 -55.08
CA MET A 114 14.74 -13.74 -55.70
C MET A 114 13.67 -14.39 -56.58
#